data_AF-A0A6I9W6M7-F1
#
_entry.id   AF-A0A6I9W6M7-F1
#
_cell.length_a   1.000
_cell.length_b   1.000
_cell.length_c   1.000
_cell.angle_alpha   90.00
_cell.angle_beta   90.00
_cell.angle_gamma   90.00
#
_symmetry.space_group_name_H-M   'P 1'
#
loop_
_entity.id
_entity.type
_entity.pdbx_description
1 polymer ?
#
loop_
_entity_poly.entity_id
_entity_poly.type
_entity_poly.pdbx_seq_one_letter_code
_entity_poly.pdbx_strand_id
1 'polypeptide(L)'
;MTQLLSGHGCFNEFLYKIDRAPSPVCAHCASRKRDSADHTLLECRAWFWHRYNLYDSLGFELGDIDPPDLGKILGAMLGGRRQWSAMHLFAEKVMLAKEQAERKRQGIG
;
A
#
# COMPACT_ATOMS: atom_id res chain seq x y z
N MET A 1 2.42 -2.44 9.43
CA MET A 1 1.72 -3.62 8.88
C MET A 1 0.19 -3.53 9.04
N THR A 2 -0.33 -3.47 10.27
CA THR A 2 -1.79 -3.54 10.55
C THR A 2 -2.60 -2.49 9.80
N GLN A 3 -2.14 -1.24 9.78
CA GLN A 3 -2.80 -0.15 9.06
C GLN A 3 -2.90 -0.44 7.56
N LEU A 4 -1.80 -0.87 6.93
CA LEU A 4 -1.77 -1.23 5.51
C LEU A 4 -2.77 -2.33 5.17
N LEU A 5 -2.76 -3.43 5.93
CA LEU A 5 -3.60 -4.60 5.64
C LEU A 5 -5.08 -4.33 5.90
N SER A 6 -5.40 -3.48 6.87
CA SER A 6 -6.79 -3.15 7.20
C SER A 6 -7.32 -1.92 6.45
N GLY A 7 -6.45 -1.21 5.70
CA GLY A 7 -6.81 0.04 5.03
C GLY A 7 -7.12 1.20 5.98
N HIS A 8 -6.69 1.12 7.24
CA HIS A 8 -6.88 2.16 8.25
C HIS A 8 -5.71 3.16 8.30
N GLY A 9 -5.92 4.28 9.00
CA GLY A 9 -4.89 5.32 9.17
C GLY A 9 -4.99 6.39 8.09
N CYS A 10 -3.92 6.63 7.35
CA CYS A 10 -3.85 7.71 6.35
C CYS A 10 -4.40 7.33 4.95
N PHE A 11 -5.24 6.31 4.86
CA PHE A 11 -5.93 5.96 3.61
C PHE A 11 -7.11 6.90 3.41
N ASN A 12 -7.18 7.59 2.28
CA ASN A 12 -8.28 8.51 2.01
C ASN A 12 -9.65 7.81 2.03
N GLU A 13 -9.75 6.54 1.63
CA GLU A 13 -11.01 5.79 1.76
C GLU A 13 -11.47 5.68 3.22
N PHE A 14 -10.55 5.43 4.16
CA PHE A 14 -10.87 5.39 5.58
C PHE A 14 -11.13 6.79 6.14
N LEU A 15 -10.25 7.76 5.85
CA LEU A 15 -10.40 9.13 6.33
C LEU A 15 -11.72 9.77 5.87
N TYR A 16 -12.16 9.48 4.64
CA TYR A 16 -13.44 9.95 4.12
C TYR A 16 -14.63 9.37 4.90
N LYS A 17 -14.58 8.09 5.31
CA LYS A 17 -15.63 7.46 6.12
C LYS A 17 -15.78 8.08 7.51
N ILE A 18 -14.75 8.76 8.01
CA ILE A 18 -14.74 9.41 9.34
C ILE A 18 -14.67 10.95 9.23
N ASP A 19 -15.05 11.50 8.08
CA ASP A 19 -15.09 12.95 7.80
C ASP A 19 -13.75 13.69 8.01
N ARG A 20 -12.62 13.00 7.82
CA ARG A 20 -11.26 13.56 7.93
C ARG A 20 -10.56 13.78 6.59
N ALA A 21 -11.21 13.43 5.48
CA ALA A 21 -10.75 13.75 4.14
C ALA A 21 -11.94 14.17 3.27
N PRO A 22 -11.77 15.10 2.32
CA PRO A 22 -12.86 15.57 1.47
C PRO A 22 -13.25 14.56 0.37
N SER A 23 -12.47 13.50 0.16
CA SER A 23 -12.68 12.51 -0.90
C SER A 23 -12.01 11.18 -0.55
N PRO A 24 -12.58 10.02 -0.93
CA PRO A 24 -11.95 8.71 -0.75
C PRO A 24 -10.87 8.40 -1.79
N VAL A 25 -10.64 9.29 -2.75
CA VAL A 25 -9.73 9.06 -3.89
C VAL A 25 -8.26 9.09 -3.48
N CYS A 26 -7.45 8.22 -4.08
CA CYS A 26 -6.02 8.16 -3.88
C CYS A 26 -5.33 9.46 -4.31
N ALA A 27 -4.72 10.16 -3.35
CA ALA A 27 -3.95 11.37 -3.59
C ALA A 27 -2.53 11.11 -4.14
N HIS A 28 -2.13 9.84 -4.27
CA HIS A 28 -0.78 9.46 -4.68
C HIS A 28 -0.66 9.13 -6.17
N CYS A 29 -1.79 8.91 -6.86
CA CYS A 29 -1.77 8.56 -8.28
C CYS A 29 -2.90 9.22 -9.06
N ALA A 30 -2.73 9.30 -10.39
CA ALA A 30 -3.72 9.92 -11.28
C ALA A 30 -4.92 9.02 -11.63
N SER A 31 -5.00 7.79 -11.09
CA SER A 31 -6.00 6.80 -11.51
C SER A 31 -7.43 7.09 -11.06
N ARG A 32 -7.63 8.10 -10.20
CA ARG A 32 -8.93 8.44 -9.57
C ARG A 32 -9.61 7.28 -8.82
N LYS A 33 -8.90 6.18 -8.55
CA LYS A 33 -9.40 5.06 -7.74
C LYS A 33 -9.45 5.43 -6.25
N ARG A 34 -10.29 4.70 -5.48
CA ARG A 34 -10.32 4.80 -4.02
C ARG A 34 -8.97 4.41 -3.43
N ASP A 35 -8.55 5.12 -2.40
CA ASP A 35 -7.32 4.84 -1.68
C ASP A 35 -7.54 3.71 -0.68
N SER A 36 -7.70 2.49 -1.19
CA SER A 36 -7.86 1.27 -0.38
C SER A 36 -6.53 0.57 -0.14
N ALA A 37 -6.54 -0.41 0.77
CA ALA A 37 -5.43 -1.35 0.97
C ALA A 37 -5.08 -2.07 -0.35
N ASP A 38 -6.08 -2.65 -1.02
CA ASP A 38 -5.92 -3.36 -2.29
C ASP A 38 -5.33 -2.47 -3.38
N HIS A 39 -5.84 -1.25 -3.52
CA HIS A 39 -5.30 -0.29 -4.47
C HIS A 39 -3.82 -0.02 -4.17
N THR A 40 -3.45 0.21 -2.91
CA THR A 40 -2.07 0.45 -2.51
C THR A 40 -1.18 -0.77 -2.78
N LEU A 41 -1.65 -1.96 -2.42
CA LEU A 41 -0.92 -3.23 -2.48
C LEU A 41 -0.79 -3.82 -3.87
N LEU A 42 -1.70 -3.51 -4.81
CA LEU A 42 -1.76 -4.18 -6.10
C LEU A 42 -1.66 -3.21 -7.29
N GLU A 43 -2.22 -2.01 -7.19
CA GLU A 43 -2.53 -1.21 -8.39
C GLU A 43 -1.82 0.15 -8.45
N CYS A 44 -1.73 0.87 -7.33
CA CYS A 44 -1.28 2.25 -7.25
C CYS A 44 0.12 2.43 -7.85
N ARG A 45 0.22 3.21 -8.93
CA ARG A 45 1.49 3.44 -9.66
C ARG A 45 2.55 4.13 -8.80
N ALA A 46 2.16 4.89 -7.79
CA ALA A 46 3.09 5.53 -6.85
C ALA A 46 3.98 4.52 -6.11
N TRP A 47 3.47 3.31 -5.89
CA TRP A 47 4.15 2.26 -5.13
C TRP A 47 4.77 1.19 -6.02
N PHE A 48 4.85 1.40 -7.33
CA PHE A 48 5.34 0.41 -8.29
C PHE A 48 6.70 -0.17 -7.88
N TRP A 49 7.71 0.67 -7.63
CA TRP A 49 9.04 0.21 -7.24
C TRP A 49 9.08 -0.48 -5.88
N HIS A 50 8.22 -0.06 -4.94
CA HIS A 50 8.11 -0.72 -3.65
C HIS A 50 7.52 -2.12 -3.80
N ARG A 51 6.47 -2.26 -4.64
CA ARG A 51 5.87 -3.56 -4.95
C ARG A 51 6.81 -4.46 -5.73
N TYR A 52 7.57 -3.92 -6.67
CA TYR A 52 8.58 -4.65 -7.41
C TYR A 52 9.60 -5.32 -6.46
N ASN A 53 10.16 -4.54 -5.53
CA ASN A 53 11.10 -5.07 -4.52
C ASN A 53 10.45 -6.08 -3.57
N LEU A 54 9.18 -5.86 -3.21
CA LEU A 54 8.41 -6.81 -2.43
C LEU A 54 8.25 -8.13 -3.19
N TYR A 55 7.85 -8.08 -4.46
CA TYR A 55 7.60 -9.27 -5.29
C TYR A 55 8.86 -10.09 -5.51
N ASP A 56 9.98 -9.42 -5.79
CA ASP A 56 11.31 -10.05 -5.85
C ASP A 56 11.63 -10.80 -4.54
N SER A 57 11.44 -10.13 -3.40
CA SER A 57 11.71 -10.71 -2.08
C SER A 57 10.75 -11.85 -1.70
N LEU A 58 9.55 -11.88 -2.28
CA LEU A 58 8.57 -12.95 -2.11
C LEU A 58 8.79 -14.11 -3.11
N GLY A 59 9.70 -13.96 -4.07
CA GLY A 59 10.01 -14.97 -5.07
C GLY A 59 9.01 -15.03 -6.22
N PHE A 60 8.32 -13.94 -6.52
CA PHE A 60 7.50 -13.83 -7.73
C PHE A 60 8.35 -13.42 -8.93
N GLU A 61 8.05 -13.98 -10.11
CA GLU A 61 8.76 -13.64 -11.34
C GLU A 61 8.34 -12.26 -11.85
N LEU A 62 9.32 -11.35 -11.93
CA LEU A 62 9.14 -9.97 -12.32
C LEU A 62 9.01 -9.88 -13.85
N GLY A 63 7.80 -10.11 -14.36
CA GLY A 63 7.53 -10.18 -15.80
C GLY A 63 6.26 -10.94 -16.15
N ASP A 64 5.64 -11.61 -15.18
CA ASP A 64 4.34 -12.25 -15.37
C ASP A 64 3.30 -11.27 -15.90
N ILE A 65 2.59 -11.72 -16.94
CA ILE A 65 1.45 -11.00 -17.53
C ILE A 65 0.36 -10.78 -16.46
N ASP A 66 0.27 -11.69 -15.49
CA ASP A 66 -0.62 -11.62 -14.33
C ASP A 66 0.15 -11.36 -13.04
N PRO A 67 0.11 -10.12 -12.48
CA PRO A 67 0.69 -9.85 -11.18
C PRO A 67 -0.01 -10.67 -10.08
N PRO A 68 0.67 -11.01 -8.97
CA PRO A 68 0.08 -11.80 -7.89
C PRO A 68 -1.09 -11.06 -7.26
N ASP A 69 -2.18 -11.78 -7.03
CA ASP A 69 -3.31 -11.28 -6.25
C ASP A 69 -2.95 -11.15 -4.76
N LEU A 70 -3.84 -10.52 -3.99
CA LEU A 70 -3.63 -10.30 -2.57
C LEU A 70 -3.44 -11.62 -1.80
N GLY A 71 -4.17 -12.68 -2.15
CA GLY A 71 -4.06 -13.97 -1.48
C GLY A 71 -2.69 -14.60 -1.67
N LYS A 72 -2.12 -14.53 -2.89
CA LYS A 72 -0.76 -15.00 -3.18
C LYS A 72 0.29 -14.22 -2.38
N ILE A 73 0.17 -12.90 -2.32
CA ILE A 73 1.09 -12.04 -1.55
C ILE A 73 1.01 -12.38 -0.06
N LEU A 74 -0.21 -12.48 0.49
CA LEU A 74 -0.43 -12.81 1.90
C LEU A 74 0.04 -14.23 2.24
N GLY A 75 -0.12 -15.19 1.35
CA GLY A 75 0.42 -16.54 1.50
C GLY A 75 1.96 -16.53 1.52
N ALA A 76 2.58 -15.85 0.56
CA ALA A 76 4.03 -15.78 0.43
C ALA A 76 4.70 -15.08 1.62
N MET A 77 4.12 -14.00 2.14
CA MET A 77 4.67 -13.29 3.30
C MET A 77 4.70 -14.13 4.58
N LEU A 78 3.83 -15.15 4.68
CA LEU A 78 3.79 -16.09 5.80
C LEU A 78 4.76 -17.28 5.64
N GLY A 79 5.46 -17.38 4.51
CA GLY A 79 6.41 -18.45 4.21
C GLY A 79 7.71 -18.41 5.03
N GLY A 80 8.01 -17.32 5.73
CA GLY A 80 9.18 -17.24 6.60
C GLY A 80 9.54 -15.83 7.06
N ARG A 81 10.55 -15.75 7.93
CA ARG A 81 11.03 -14.47 8.50
C ARG A 81 11.49 -13.48 7.43
N ARG A 82 12.15 -13.94 6.36
CA ARG A 82 12.63 -13.05 5.30
C ARG A 82 11.48 -12.42 4.52
N GLN A 83 10.50 -13.22 4.12
CA GLN A 83 9.31 -12.77 3.40
C GLN A 83 8.46 -11.84 4.26
N TRP A 84 8.28 -12.17 5.54
CA TRP A 84 7.62 -11.29 6.51
C TRP A 84 8.34 -9.94 6.64
N SER A 85 9.67 -9.95 6.77
CA SER A 85 10.47 -8.71 6.84
C SER A 85 10.37 -7.87 5.58
N ALA A 86 10.34 -8.49 4.40
CA ALA A 86 10.15 -7.78 3.13
C ALA A 86 8.79 -7.07 3.08
N MET A 87 7.72 -7.77 3.47
CA MET A 87 6.39 -7.18 3.59
C MET A 87 6.35 -6.07 4.63
N HIS A 88 7.06 -6.23 5.75
CA HIS A 88 7.15 -5.19 6.78
C HIS A 88 7.83 -3.92 6.26
N LEU A 89 8.96 -4.06 5.56
CA LEU A 89 9.66 -2.94 4.94
C LEU A 89 8.81 -2.24 3.89
N PHE A 90 8.11 -2.99 3.03
CA PHE A 90 7.14 -2.43 2.11
C PHE A 90 6.09 -1.58 2.86
N ALA A 91 5.49 -2.17 3.89
CA ALA A 91 4.44 -1.50 4.66
C ALA A 91 4.94 -0.24 5.37
N GLU A 92 6.12 -0.30 5.97
CA GLU A 92 6.74 0.84 6.63
C GLU A 92 6.99 1.98 5.65
N LYS A 93 7.65 1.72 4.51
CA LYS A 93 7.98 2.76 3.53
C LYS A 93 6.74 3.42 2.93
N VAL A 94 5.76 2.61 2.54
CA VAL A 94 4.52 3.11 1.94
C VAL A 94 3.71 3.89 2.96
N MET A 95 3.50 3.36 4.17
CA MET A 95 2.69 4.03 5.19
C MET A 95 3.33 5.33 5.67
N LEU A 96 4.66 5.35 5.92
CA LEU A 96 5.35 6.59 6.29
C LEU A 96 5.21 7.67 5.22
N ALA A 97 5.35 7.31 3.94
CA ALA A 97 5.19 8.26 2.85
C ALA A 97 3.73 8.77 2.73
N LYS A 98 2.74 7.89 2.96
CA LYS A 98 1.32 8.27 2.98
C LYS A 98 0.99 9.21 4.14
N GLU A 99 1.45 8.91 5.35
CA GLU A 99 1.27 9.74 6.55
C GLU A 99 1.90 11.13 6.36
N GLN A 100 3.13 11.21 5.86
CA GLN A 100 3.79 12.49 5.60
C GLN A 100 3.02 13.33 4.56
N ALA A 101 2.50 12.70 3.51
CA ALA A 101 1.69 13.39 2.51
C ALA A 101 0.35 13.86 3.09
N GLU A 102 -0.25 13.10 3.99
CA GLU A 102 -1.49 13.46 4.67
C GLU A 102 -1.29 14.63 5.64
N ARG A 103 -0.26 14.61 6.48
CA ARG A 103 0.11 15.74 7.36
C ARG A 103 0.31 17.05 6.59
N LYS A 104 1.03 16.98 5.46
CA LYS A 104 1.23 18.12 4.57
C LYS A 104 -0.08 18.67 4.00
N ARG A 105 -1.04 17.81 3.65
CA ARG A 105 -2.37 18.23 3.15
C ARG A 105 -3.22 18.87 4.25
N GLN A 106 -3.08 18.42 5.49
CA GLN A 106 -3.82 18.96 6.64
C GLN A 106 -3.18 20.23 7.23
N GLY A 107 -2.01 20.65 6.73
CA GLY A 107 -1.30 21.82 7.26
C GLY A 107 -0.74 21.61 8.66
N ILE A 108 -0.60 20.35 9.09
CA ILE A 108 0.01 20.00 10.38
C ILE A 108 1.51 19.80 10.12
N GLY A 109 2.29 20.84 10.42
CA GLY A 109 3.75 20.89 10.31
C GLY A 109 4.42 20.98 11.66
#